data_AF-A0A2V6SEI7-F1
#
_entry.id   AF-A0A2V6SEI7-F1
#
_cell.length_a   1.000
_cell.length_b   1.000
_cell.length_c   1.000
_cell.angle_alpha   90.00
_cell.angle_beta   90.00
_cell.angle_gamma   90.00
#
_symmetry.space_group_name_H-M   'P 1'
#
loop_
_entity.id
_entity.type
_entity.pdbx_description
1 polymer ?
#
loop_
_entity_poly.entity_id
_entity_poly.type
_entity_poly.pdbx_seq_one_letter_code
_entity_poly.pdbx_strand_id
1 'polypeptide(L)'
;MTAFPGAFADDPLAAGATLVKAVHVTDLRLAIDRERTRRSLPAFAWADPVLVPGVTPLRAIHLAEMRTALTQAYEAAARTPPTYSDPELTAGQTSVRAVQIAELRATVLALQ
;
A
#
# COMPACT_ATOMS: atom_id res chain seq x y z
N MET A 1 6.62 17.55 5.31
CA MET A 1 6.96 16.13 5.05
C MET A 1 6.48 15.33 6.24
N THR A 2 5.39 14.58 6.09
CA THR A 2 4.89 13.70 7.17
C THR A 2 5.51 12.32 6.95
N ALA A 3 6.35 11.87 7.86
CA ALA A 3 6.94 10.53 7.80
C ALA A 3 5.96 9.49 8.38
N PHE A 4 6.09 8.22 8.00
CA PHE A 4 5.30 7.13 8.59
C PHE A 4 5.55 7.03 10.10
N PRO A 5 4.52 7.07 10.96
CA PRO A 5 4.68 7.09 12.42
C PRO A 5 5.14 5.75 13.02
N GLY A 6 5.21 4.68 12.23
CA GLY A 6 5.62 3.34 12.68
C GLY A 6 4.46 2.40 13.01
N ALA A 7 3.23 2.92 13.08
CA ALA A 7 2.01 2.13 13.27
C ALA A 7 0.95 2.55 12.25
N PHE A 8 0.11 1.59 11.84
CA PHE A 8 -0.99 1.85 10.92
C PHE A 8 -2.27 2.22 11.66
N ALA A 9 -3.05 3.15 11.09
CA ALA A 9 -4.39 3.45 11.62
C ALA A 9 -5.35 2.25 11.53
N ASP A 10 -6.23 2.11 12.52
CA ASP A 10 -7.26 1.05 12.62
C ASP A 10 -6.69 -0.39 12.46
N ASP A 11 -5.55 -0.69 13.10
CA ASP A 11 -4.92 -2.02 13.02
C ASP A 11 -5.42 -2.96 14.14
N PRO A 12 -5.89 -4.20 13.84
CA PRO A 12 -6.01 -4.81 12.52
C PRO A 12 -7.26 -4.36 11.75
N LEU A 13 -7.17 -4.28 10.42
CA LEU A 13 -8.33 -4.05 9.55
C LEU A 13 -9.22 -5.30 9.50
N ALA A 14 -10.21 -5.39 10.38
CA ALA A 14 -11.16 -6.51 10.38
C ALA A 14 -12.04 -6.51 9.11
N ALA A 15 -12.01 -7.63 8.36
CA ALA A 15 -12.79 -7.80 7.15
C ALA A 15 -14.30 -7.64 7.41
N GLY A 16 -15.01 -6.89 6.57
CA GLY A 16 -16.44 -6.62 6.72
C GLY A 16 -16.83 -5.64 7.83
N ALA A 17 -15.91 -5.30 8.74
CA ALA A 17 -16.16 -4.36 9.83
C ALA A 17 -15.45 -3.00 9.62
N THR A 18 -14.23 -3.03 9.07
CA THR A 18 -13.44 -1.81 8.86
C THR A 18 -13.60 -1.31 7.43
N LEU A 19 -14.15 -0.12 7.27
CA LEU A 19 -14.18 0.58 5.98
C LEU A 19 -12.77 1.06 5.63
N VAL A 20 -12.34 0.83 4.38
CA VAL A 20 -11.06 1.36 3.90
C VAL A 20 -11.16 2.87 3.75
N LYS A 21 -10.25 3.59 4.42
CA LYS A 21 -10.17 5.05 4.43
C LYS A 21 -8.91 5.50 3.70
N ALA A 22 -8.91 6.77 3.25
CA ALA A 22 -7.72 7.38 2.64
C ALA A 22 -6.48 7.26 3.54
N VAL A 23 -6.64 7.43 4.86
CA VAL A 23 -5.55 7.29 5.84
C VAL A 23 -4.85 5.92 5.78
N HIS A 24 -5.59 4.82 5.55
CA HIS A 24 -4.99 3.49 5.47
C HIS A 24 -4.06 3.35 4.27
N VAL A 25 -4.40 3.98 3.15
CA VAL A 25 -3.59 3.99 1.93
C VAL A 25 -2.42 4.97 2.07
N THR A 26 -2.66 6.14 2.66
CA THR A 26 -1.61 7.14 2.90
C THR A 26 -0.53 6.59 3.83
N ASP A 27 -0.90 5.97 4.96
CA ASP A 27 0.05 5.33 5.88
C ASP A 27 0.89 4.27 5.17
N LEU A 28 0.25 3.45 4.33
CA LEU A 28 0.91 2.39 3.59
C LEU A 28 1.88 2.92 2.53
N ARG A 29 1.51 3.97 1.79
CA ARG A 29 2.42 4.66 0.86
C ARG A 29 3.64 5.22 1.58
N LEU A 30 3.44 5.88 2.73
CA LEU A 30 4.55 6.40 3.55
C LEU A 30 5.46 5.28 4.07
N ALA A 31 4.89 4.14 4.48
CA ALA A 31 5.66 2.98 4.91
C ALA A 31 6.48 2.38 3.75
N ILE A 32 5.88 2.27 2.56
CA ILE A 32 6.57 1.78 1.34
C ILE A 32 7.69 2.74 0.95
N ASP A 33 7.43 4.05 0.91
CA ASP A 33 8.45 5.06 0.55
C ASP A 33 9.62 5.07 1.53
N ARG A 34 9.37 4.82 2.83
CA ARG A 34 10.43 4.61 3.83
C ARG A 34 11.30 3.39 3.45
N GLU A 35 10.68 2.26 3.15
CA GLU A 35 11.40 1.03 2.82
C GLU A 35 12.14 1.10 1.49
N ARG A 36 11.60 1.84 0.51
CA ARG A 36 12.31 2.18 -0.74
C ARG A 36 13.53 3.05 -0.48
N THR A 37 13.39 4.08 0.37
CA THR A 37 14.50 4.97 0.74
C THR A 37 15.64 4.21 1.42
N ARG A 38 15.34 3.29 2.33
CA ARG A 38 16.35 2.41 2.97
C ARG A 38 17.16 1.59 1.98
N ARG A 39 16.60 1.33 0.80
CA ARG A 39 17.18 0.52 -0.27
C ARG A 39 17.74 1.35 -1.41
N SER A 40 17.91 2.65 -1.19
CA SER A 40 18.42 3.61 -2.19
C SER A 40 17.62 3.62 -3.50
N LEU A 41 16.33 3.26 -3.43
CA LEU A 41 15.43 3.37 -4.57
C LEU A 41 14.90 4.80 -4.69
N PRO A 42 14.67 5.30 -5.91
CA PRO A 42 14.01 6.59 -6.10
C PRO A 42 12.59 6.56 -5.54
N ALA A 43 12.09 7.73 -5.15
CA ALA A 43 10.71 7.92 -4.72
C ALA A 43 9.73 7.38 -5.77
N PHE A 44 8.67 6.72 -5.33
CA PHE A 44 7.66 6.19 -6.25
C PHE A 44 6.75 7.33 -6.73
N ALA A 45 6.50 7.39 -8.04
CA ALA A 45 5.64 8.40 -8.64
C ALA A 45 4.16 7.97 -8.55
N TRP A 46 3.55 8.16 -7.38
CA TRP A 46 2.12 7.88 -7.15
C TRP A 46 1.23 8.76 -8.06
N ALA A 47 0.28 8.17 -8.78
CA ALA A 47 -0.58 8.89 -9.72
C ALA A 47 -1.49 9.92 -9.03
N ASP A 48 -2.09 9.52 -7.90
CA ASP A 48 -2.91 10.39 -7.05
C ASP A 48 -2.13 10.68 -5.75
N PRO A 49 -1.13 11.58 -5.74
CA PRO A 49 -0.18 11.73 -4.63
C PRO A 49 -0.81 12.21 -3.33
N VAL A 50 -1.96 12.89 -3.42
CA VAL A 50 -2.77 13.33 -2.29
C VAL A 50 -4.15 12.68 -2.37
N LEU A 51 -4.47 11.87 -1.37
CA LEU A 51 -5.79 11.23 -1.24
C LEU A 51 -6.63 12.06 -0.27
N VAL A 52 -7.56 12.85 -0.81
CA VAL A 52 -8.45 13.69 0.00
C VAL A 52 -9.73 12.90 0.32
N PRO A 53 -10.06 12.67 1.61
CA PRO A 53 -11.30 11.99 1.99
C PRO A 53 -12.53 12.62 1.34
N GLY A 54 -13.38 11.81 0.72
CA GLY A 54 -14.60 12.27 0.04
C GLY A 54 -14.39 12.92 -1.34
N VAL A 55 -13.14 13.15 -1.76
CA VAL A 55 -12.82 13.76 -3.06
C VAL A 55 -12.08 12.78 -3.96
N THR A 56 -11.03 12.13 -3.45
CA THR A 56 -10.24 11.16 -4.24
C THR A 56 -10.77 9.75 -3.99
N PRO A 57 -11.37 9.08 -4.99
CA PRO A 57 -11.85 7.71 -4.81
C PRO A 57 -10.69 6.72 -4.71
N LEU A 58 -10.78 5.77 -3.76
CA LEU A 58 -9.82 4.66 -3.69
C LEU A 58 -10.15 3.63 -4.77
N ARG A 59 -9.19 3.38 -5.67
CA ARG A 59 -9.37 2.55 -6.86
C ARG A 59 -8.30 1.48 -6.96
N ALA A 60 -8.53 0.51 -7.85
CA ALA A 60 -7.59 -0.56 -8.19
C ALA A 60 -6.17 -0.07 -8.53
N ILE A 61 -6.04 1.12 -9.15
CA ILE A 61 -4.74 1.72 -9.48
C ILE A 61 -3.86 1.89 -8.24
N HIS A 62 -4.41 2.32 -7.10
CA HIS A 62 -3.64 2.51 -5.88
C HIS A 62 -3.06 1.19 -5.36
N LEU A 63 -3.85 0.11 -5.42
CA LEU A 63 -3.37 -1.22 -5.05
C LEU A 63 -2.27 -1.70 -6.01
N ALA A 64 -2.47 -1.53 -7.31
CA ALA A 64 -1.48 -1.92 -8.32
C ALA A 64 -0.14 -1.19 -8.11
N GLU A 65 -0.18 0.14 -7.90
CA GLU A 65 0.99 0.94 -7.59
C GLU A 65 1.72 0.43 -6.33
N MET A 66 0.97 0.17 -5.25
CA MET A 66 1.55 -0.32 -4.00
C MET A 66 2.20 -1.71 -4.17
N ARG A 67 1.56 -2.60 -4.93
CA ARG A 67 2.15 -3.91 -5.27
C ARG A 67 3.43 -3.76 -6.07
N THR A 68 3.44 -2.91 -7.11
CA THR A 68 4.64 -2.63 -7.92
C THR A 68 5.76 -2.02 -7.07
N ALA A 69 5.45 -1.03 -6.24
CA ALA A 69 6.43 -0.36 -5.39
C ALA A 69 7.06 -1.31 -4.37
N LEU A 70 6.27 -2.24 -3.81
CA LEU A 70 6.74 -3.30 -2.93
C LEU A 70 7.58 -4.34 -3.67
N THR A 71 7.16 -4.80 -4.84
CA THR A 71 7.95 -5.74 -5.66
C THR A 71 9.36 -5.18 -5.91
N GLN A 72 9.46 -3.92 -6.35
CA GLN A 72 10.76 -3.26 -6.55
C GLN A 72 11.59 -3.18 -5.25
N ALA A 73 10.94 -2.90 -4.11
CA ALA A 73 11.61 -2.85 -2.83
C ALA A 73 12.10 -4.24 -2.36
N TYR A 74 11.34 -5.31 -2.63
CA TYR A 74 11.77 -6.70 -2.37
C TYR A 74 12.94 -7.12 -3.27
N GLU A 75 12.89 -6.78 -4.55
CA GLU A 75 13.98 -7.05 -5.51
C GLU A 75 15.27 -6.33 -5.08
N ALA A 76 15.18 -5.06 -4.70
CA ALA A 76 16.33 -4.32 -4.17
C ALA A 76 16.85 -4.88 -2.84
N ALA A 77 16.02 -5.60 -2.09
CA ALA A 77 16.40 -6.33 -0.89
C ALA A 77 17.00 -7.72 -1.18
N ALA A 78 17.08 -8.14 -2.44
CA ALA A 78 17.38 -9.52 -2.85
C ALA A 78 16.46 -10.57 -2.19
N ARG A 79 15.17 -10.23 -2.01
CA ARG A 79 14.15 -11.11 -1.45
C ARG A 79 13.11 -11.46 -2.50
N THR A 80 12.55 -12.67 -2.39
CA THR A 80 11.44 -13.10 -3.25
C THR A 80 10.24 -12.16 -3.09
N PRO A 81 9.72 -11.58 -4.19
CA PRO A 81 8.54 -10.72 -4.13
C PRO A 81 7.31 -11.44 -3.58
N PRO A 82 6.41 -10.71 -2.92
CA PRO A 82 5.16 -11.25 -2.37
C PRO A 82 4.20 -11.68 -3.48
N THR A 83 3.44 -12.75 -3.23
CA THR A 83 2.25 -13.11 -3.99
C THR A 83 1.01 -12.64 -3.25
N TYR A 84 -0.03 -12.22 -3.98
CA TYR A 84 -1.27 -11.69 -3.40
C TYR A 84 -2.43 -12.61 -3.72
N SER A 85 -3.38 -12.73 -2.79
CA SER A 85 -4.52 -13.65 -2.93
C SER A 85 -5.44 -13.29 -4.11
N ASP A 86 -5.58 -12.01 -4.43
CA ASP A 86 -6.29 -11.53 -5.63
C ASP A 86 -5.27 -11.05 -6.69
N PRO A 87 -4.79 -11.89 -7.62
CA PRO A 87 -3.78 -11.47 -8.59
C PRO A 87 -4.32 -10.44 -9.59
N GLU A 88 -5.59 -10.54 -9.99
CA GLU A 88 -6.20 -9.64 -10.97
C GLU A 88 -6.80 -8.39 -10.31
N LEU A 89 -6.30 -7.22 -10.72
CA LEU A 89 -6.86 -5.91 -10.39
C LEU A 89 -7.41 -5.27 -11.67
N THR A 90 -8.72 -5.41 -11.90
CA THR A 90 -9.36 -4.85 -13.10
C THR A 90 -9.87 -3.45 -12.80
N ALA A 91 -9.42 -2.48 -13.59
CA ALA A 91 -9.85 -1.09 -13.46
C ALA A 91 -11.38 -0.97 -13.59
N GLY A 92 -12.01 -0.23 -12.67
CA GLY A 92 -13.46 -0.04 -12.65
C GLY A 92 -14.27 -1.23 -12.12
N GLN A 93 -13.65 -2.37 -11.82
CA GLN A 93 -14.33 -3.56 -11.28
C GLN A 93 -13.81 -3.95 -9.90
N THR A 94 -12.49 -3.90 -9.69
CA THR A 94 -11.91 -4.25 -8.39
C THR A 94 -12.12 -3.12 -7.39
N SER A 95 -12.97 -3.37 -6.39
CA SER A 95 -13.13 -2.51 -5.23
C SER A 95 -11.99 -2.75 -4.23
N VAL A 96 -11.48 -1.68 -3.63
CA VAL A 96 -10.44 -1.77 -2.59
C VAL A 96 -11.06 -2.29 -1.30
N ARG A 97 -10.57 -3.44 -0.81
CA ARG A 97 -11.09 -4.13 0.38
C ARG A 97 -10.07 -4.11 1.51
N ALA A 98 -10.57 -4.18 2.75
CA ALA A 98 -9.76 -4.24 3.96
C ALA A 98 -8.70 -5.36 3.91
N VAL A 99 -9.07 -6.54 3.40
CA VAL A 99 -8.17 -7.69 3.26
C VAL A 99 -6.94 -7.37 2.39
N GLN A 100 -7.12 -6.63 1.28
CA GLN A 100 -6.02 -6.28 0.38
C GLN A 100 -5.05 -5.28 1.03
N ILE A 101 -5.58 -4.34 1.82
CA ILE A 101 -4.75 -3.41 2.58
C ILE A 101 -4.01 -4.14 3.70
N ALA A 102 -4.65 -5.09 4.38
CA ALA A 102 -4.02 -5.90 5.42
C ALA A 102 -2.87 -6.76 4.85
N GLU A 103 -3.05 -7.39 3.69
CA GLU A 103 -1.98 -8.12 3.00
C GLU A 103 -0.79 -7.20 2.67
N LEU A 104 -1.06 -6.00 2.15
CA LEU A 104 0.00 -5.03 1.85
C LEU A 104 0.72 -4.52 3.12
N ARG A 105 -0.01 -4.32 4.23
CA ARG A 105 0.59 -3.98 5.53
C ARG A 105 1.53 -5.08 6.01
N ALA A 106 1.08 -6.33 5.98
CA ALA A 106 1.91 -7.47 6.35
C ALA A 106 3.17 -7.57 5.46
N THR A 107 3.01 -7.31 4.17
CA THR A 107 4.09 -7.32 3.19
C THR A 107 5.14 -6.22 3.47
N VAL A 108 4.73 -4.98 3.73
CA VAL A 108 5.69 -3.92 4.05
C VAL A 108 6.35 -4.16 5.41
N LEU A 109 5.62 -4.66 6.41
CA LEU A 109 6.18 -5.00 7.73
C LEU A 109 7.21 -6.12 7.63
N ALA A 110 6.96 -7.13 6.78
CA ALA A 110 7.91 -8.20 6.56
C ALA A 110 9.21 -7.73 5.89
N LEU A 111 9.23 -6.52 5.30
CA LEU A 111 10.37 -5.91 4.62
C LEU A 111 11.18 -4.94 5.52
N GLN A 112 10.61 -4.48 6.64
CA GLN A 112 11.30 -3.64 7.63
C GLN A 112 12.46 -4.38 8.30
#